data_AF-A0A7C5T3A3-F1
#
_entry.id   AF-A0A7C5T3A3-F1
#
_cell.length_a   1.000
_cell.length_b   1.000
_cell.length_c   1.000
_cell.angle_alpha   90.00
_cell.angle_beta   90.00
_cell.angle_gamma   90.00
#
_symmetry.space_group_name_H-M   'P 1'
#
loop_
_entity.id
_entity.type
_entity.pdbx_description
1 polymer ?
#
loop_
_entity_poly.entity_id
_entity_poly.type
_entity_poly.pdbx_seq_one_letter_code
_entity_poly.pdbx_strand_id
1 'polypeptide(L)'
;MHTLRSTRSHQGVSDLRVAILGLSGCDGCQYNLVREDFLNFLQSRGIEVAYWPLVGAEEGAEEYDVALVEGSVISARDLETLKSLRARSKVLVALGACATLGGVQAGLGLSKPLSSFVKVDYYLRGCPIDVEEVVDLLDRLSRGLPAGFGERRFDHVERPTRVIAEGVIELDGSKCVTCGRCIEVCRRVGAHVLNYFRRGVETEVITPYGEPYSRAGCILCGLCAAYCPAGAVSYRLDVEDVLQGVREGSVVSVYVEPEALASLAESEGLTPLQVVAAVKALGFRYVVIYDPLSEVGQVGGAVLARSPAEVRLLRRYLPGVRVELPKPRVPPGAVYVTQCLSWKALGLRAITSRELQLALRRLSYPTLGEENPDAVLWNRGSSEMKRVGSLEELRVALRENHRGLVLEVCPGGCLLGGGQPLTLCTDLREVLRRRESKLSELAKALGRANPQVY
;
A
#
# COMPACT_ATOMS: atom_id res chain seq x y z
N MET A 1 -48.65 -21.48 -1.76
CA MET A 1 -49.82 -21.06 -0.96
C MET A 1 -49.88 -21.88 0.32
N HIS A 2 -49.27 -21.39 1.40
CA HIS A 2 -49.56 -21.88 2.75
C HIS A 2 -49.89 -20.66 3.61
N THR A 3 -51.17 -20.59 3.98
CA THR A 3 -51.80 -19.61 4.85
C THR A 3 -51.21 -19.66 6.25
N LEU A 4 -50.44 -18.64 6.63
CA LEU A 4 -50.10 -18.33 8.01
C LEU A 4 -51.10 -17.31 8.57
N ARG A 5 -52.23 -17.81 9.08
CA ARG A 5 -52.98 -17.11 10.14
C ARG A 5 -53.09 -18.09 11.29
N SER A 6 -52.23 -17.90 12.30
CA SER A 6 -52.33 -18.55 13.59
C SER A 6 -52.19 -17.48 14.67
N THR A 7 -53.31 -17.28 15.35
CA THR A 7 -53.53 -16.75 16.70
C THR A 7 -52.34 -16.11 17.43
N ARG A 8 -52.43 -14.79 17.60
CA ARG A 8 -51.58 -13.97 18.48
C ARG A 8 -51.86 -14.28 19.96
N SER A 9 -50.92 -14.92 20.62
CA SER A 9 -50.79 -14.87 22.08
C SER A 9 -49.33 -15.07 22.49
N HIS A 10 -48.51 -14.02 22.47
CA HIS A 10 -47.30 -13.95 23.30
C HIS A 10 -46.95 -12.46 23.57
N GLN A 11 -46.82 -12.13 24.85
CA GLN A 11 -46.34 -10.85 25.36
C GLN A 11 -44.87 -10.66 24.95
N GLY A 12 -44.51 -9.53 24.33
CA GLY A 12 -43.11 -9.11 24.10
C GLY A 12 -42.62 -8.95 22.65
N VAL A 13 -43.51 -8.85 21.66
CA VAL A 13 -43.14 -8.63 20.25
C VAL A 13 -43.11 -7.13 19.96
N SER A 14 -42.03 -6.60 19.38
CA SER A 14 -41.93 -5.17 19.01
C SER A 14 -42.45 -4.96 17.58
N ASP A 15 -43.13 -3.86 17.31
CA ASP A 15 -43.60 -3.48 15.97
C ASP A 15 -42.63 -2.46 15.32
N LEU A 16 -41.31 -2.70 15.39
CA LEU A 16 -40.34 -1.81 14.74
C LEU A 16 -40.35 -2.01 13.22
N ARG A 17 -40.55 -0.93 12.46
CA ARG A 17 -40.37 -0.91 11.01
C ARG A 17 -39.00 -0.38 10.63
N VAL A 18 -38.22 -1.20 9.94
CA VAL A 18 -36.83 -0.95 9.58
C VAL A 18 -36.67 -0.82 8.06
N ALA A 19 -35.94 0.19 7.64
CA ALA A 19 -35.38 0.30 6.29
C ALA A 19 -33.86 0.04 6.32
N ILE A 20 -33.35 -0.70 5.35
CA ILE A 20 -31.93 -0.93 5.11
C ILE A 20 -31.64 -0.57 3.66
N LEU A 21 -30.79 0.42 3.44
CA LEU A 21 -30.46 0.91 2.10
C LEU A 21 -28.96 1.22 1.95
N GLY A 22 -28.39 0.84 0.82
CA GLY A 22 -27.09 1.31 0.34
C GLY A 22 -27.19 2.56 -0.53
N LEU A 23 -26.28 3.50 -0.29
CA LEU A 23 -25.88 4.56 -1.23
C LEU A 23 -24.65 4.10 -2.01
N SER A 24 -23.64 4.96 -2.17
CA SER A 24 -22.39 4.58 -2.83
C SER A 24 -21.44 3.85 -1.87
N GLY A 25 -21.41 2.52 -1.97
CA GLY A 25 -20.59 1.61 -1.17
C GLY A 25 -20.23 0.32 -1.92
N CYS A 26 -19.75 -0.69 -1.19
CA CYS A 26 -19.45 -2.03 -1.74
C CYS A 26 -20.47 -3.10 -1.32
N ASP A 27 -21.57 -2.68 -0.68
CA ASP A 27 -22.60 -3.51 -0.04
C ASP A 27 -22.09 -4.48 1.03
N GLY A 28 -20.81 -4.40 1.40
CA GLY A 28 -20.19 -5.32 2.35
C GLY A 28 -20.84 -5.28 3.73
N CYS A 29 -21.40 -4.15 4.16
CA CYS A 29 -22.10 -4.09 5.45
C CYS A 29 -23.44 -4.81 5.38
N GLN A 30 -24.21 -4.60 4.32
CA GLN A 30 -25.47 -5.31 4.10
C GLN A 30 -25.26 -6.81 3.87
N TYR A 31 -24.28 -7.24 3.07
CA TYR A 31 -23.95 -8.66 2.91
C TYR A 31 -23.59 -9.32 4.24
N ASN A 32 -22.92 -8.60 5.14
CA ASN A 32 -22.64 -9.13 6.47
C ASN A 32 -23.91 -9.29 7.33
N LEU A 33 -25.00 -8.57 7.03
CA LEU A 33 -26.29 -8.73 7.69
C LEU A 33 -27.15 -9.85 7.11
N VAL A 34 -26.88 -10.31 5.88
CA VAL A 34 -27.60 -11.44 5.28
C VAL A 34 -27.07 -12.76 5.84
N ARG A 35 -27.36 -13.00 7.11
CA ARG A 35 -26.99 -14.21 7.86
C ARG A 35 -28.22 -14.79 8.55
N GLU A 36 -28.26 -16.11 8.71
CA GLU A 36 -29.40 -16.79 9.34
C GLU A 36 -29.66 -16.32 10.77
N ASP A 37 -28.59 -16.10 11.56
CA ASP A 37 -28.68 -15.61 12.94
C ASP A 37 -29.35 -14.24 13.03
N PHE A 38 -28.98 -13.29 12.18
CA PHE A 38 -29.57 -11.96 12.12
C PHE A 38 -31.04 -12.00 11.67
N LEU A 39 -31.36 -12.78 10.64
CA LEU A 39 -32.74 -12.92 10.15
C LEU A 39 -33.65 -13.57 11.19
N ASN A 40 -33.16 -14.60 11.89
CA ASN A 40 -33.87 -15.24 12.99
C ASN A 40 -34.09 -14.26 14.16
N PHE A 41 -33.10 -13.42 14.46
CA PHE A 41 -33.24 -12.36 15.45
C PHE A 41 -34.37 -11.39 15.08
N LEU A 42 -34.40 -10.87 13.85
CA LEU A 42 -35.46 -9.96 13.39
C LEU A 42 -36.85 -10.59 13.57
N GLN A 43 -37.01 -11.85 13.14
CA GLN A 43 -38.27 -12.59 13.31
C GLN A 43 -38.63 -12.79 14.78
N SER A 44 -37.67 -13.17 15.63
CA SER A 44 -37.91 -13.41 17.06
C SER A 44 -38.37 -12.16 17.82
N ARG A 45 -38.00 -10.97 17.32
CA ARG A 45 -38.37 -9.67 17.90
C ARG A 45 -39.56 -9.00 17.22
N GLY A 46 -40.11 -9.62 16.16
CA GLY A 46 -41.18 -9.04 15.36
C GLY A 46 -40.78 -7.81 14.56
N ILE A 47 -39.48 -7.62 14.31
CA ILE A 47 -38.98 -6.47 13.57
C ILE A 47 -39.35 -6.65 12.09
N GLU A 48 -40.11 -5.70 11.57
CA GLU A 48 -40.54 -5.66 10.17
C GLU A 48 -39.49 -4.96 9.31
N VAL A 49 -38.94 -5.67 8.33
CA VAL A 49 -38.08 -5.06 7.29
C VAL A 49 -38.97 -4.56 6.16
N ALA A 50 -39.41 -3.31 6.26
CA ALA A 50 -40.32 -2.70 5.29
C ALA A 50 -39.62 -2.31 3.97
N TYR A 51 -38.30 -2.12 4.00
CA TYR A 51 -37.54 -1.80 2.80
C TYR A 51 -36.09 -2.27 2.89
N TRP A 52 -35.72 -3.26 2.08
CA TRP A 52 -34.36 -3.75 1.89
C TRP A 52 -34.22 -4.39 0.50
N PRO A 53 -33.84 -3.61 -0.53
CA PRO A 53 -33.77 -4.09 -1.92
C PRO A 53 -32.85 -5.30 -2.12
N LEU A 54 -31.74 -5.39 -1.38
CA LEU A 54 -30.78 -6.50 -1.49
C LEU A 54 -31.43 -7.87 -1.25
N VAL A 55 -32.45 -7.94 -0.40
CA VAL A 55 -33.19 -9.19 -0.08
C VAL A 55 -34.58 -9.24 -0.73
N GLY A 56 -34.87 -8.30 -1.65
CA GLY A 56 -36.13 -8.24 -2.39
C GLY A 56 -37.31 -7.60 -1.65
N ALA A 57 -37.09 -6.94 -0.51
CA ALA A 57 -38.14 -6.20 0.20
C ALA A 57 -38.24 -4.76 -0.35
N GLU A 58 -39.10 -4.53 -1.35
CA GLU A 58 -39.14 -3.25 -2.09
C GLU A 58 -40.44 -2.46 -1.94
N GLU A 59 -41.43 -2.95 -1.18
CA GLU A 59 -42.74 -2.29 -1.01
C GLU A 59 -42.60 -0.89 -0.38
N GLY A 60 -41.67 -0.73 0.57
CA GLY A 60 -41.43 0.53 1.25
C GLY A 60 -42.53 0.92 2.24
N ALA A 61 -42.34 2.04 2.93
CA ALA A 61 -43.32 2.59 3.85
C ALA A 61 -43.28 4.14 3.82
N GLU A 62 -44.38 4.75 4.27
CA GLU A 62 -44.44 6.21 4.48
C GLU A 62 -43.48 6.67 5.58
N GLU A 63 -43.36 5.89 6.66
CA GLU A 63 -42.46 6.15 7.78
C GLU A 63 -41.78 4.87 8.28
N TYR A 64 -40.54 5.04 8.76
CA TYR A 64 -39.70 4.01 9.37
C TYR A 64 -39.32 4.40 10.80
N ASP A 65 -39.31 3.44 11.70
CA ASP A 65 -38.79 3.65 13.05
C ASP A 65 -37.26 3.73 13.02
N VAL A 66 -36.62 2.91 12.19
CA VAL A 66 -35.16 2.89 12.02
C VAL A 66 -34.79 2.81 10.55
N ALA A 67 -33.88 3.68 10.09
CA ALA A 67 -33.24 3.57 8.78
C ALA A 67 -31.75 3.29 8.96
N LEU A 68 -31.30 2.09 8.57
CA LEU A 68 -29.89 1.72 8.48
C LEU A 68 -29.38 2.10 7.08
N VAL A 69 -28.46 3.06 7.00
CA VAL A 69 -27.96 3.59 5.73
C VAL A 69 -26.49 3.26 5.55
N GLU A 70 -26.17 2.38 4.60
CA GLU A 70 -24.81 2.08 4.16
C GLU A 70 -24.36 3.04 3.04
N GLY A 71 -23.06 3.24 2.91
CA GLY A 71 -22.49 3.95 1.77
C GLY A 71 -22.36 5.45 1.99
N SER A 72 -21.52 6.08 1.16
CA SER A 72 -21.25 7.52 1.20
C SER A 72 -22.09 8.27 0.18
N VAL A 73 -22.15 9.60 0.30
CA VAL A 73 -22.81 10.46 -0.70
C VAL A 73 -21.75 10.94 -1.69
N ILE A 74 -21.93 10.58 -2.97
CA ILE A 74 -21.07 11.03 -4.09
C ILE A 74 -21.87 11.67 -5.23
N SER A 75 -23.17 11.36 -5.34
CA SER A 75 -24.05 11.87 -6.40
C SER A 75 -25.26 12.65 -5.87
N ALA A 76 -25.90 13.41 -6.76
CA ALA A 76 -27.16 14.08 -6.46
C ALA A 76 -28.27 13.07 -6.09
N ARG A 77 -28.27 11.89 -6.72
CA ARG A 77 -29.19 10.79 -6.41
C ARG A 77 -29.00 10.27 -4.98
N ASP A 78 -27.76 10.08 -4.54
CA ASP A 78 -27.47 9.64 -3.17
C ASP A 78 -27.99 10.66 -2.16
N LEU A 79 -27.77 11.95 -2.45
CA LEU A 79 -28.19 13.04 -1.58
C LEU A 79 -29.72 13.13 -1.47
N GLU A 80 -30.43 13.01 -2.60
CA GLU A 80 -31.89 12.99 -2.63
C GLU A 80 -32.45 11.79 -1.85
N THR A 81 -31.86 10.61 -2.08
CA THR A 81 -32.24 9.36 -1.39
C THR A 81 -32.03 9.48 0.12
N LEU A 82 -30.87 9.98 0.54
CA LEU A 82 -30.55 10.20 1.95
C LEU A 82 -31.51 11.19 2.62
N LYS A 83 -31.82 12.31 1.95
CA LYS A 83 -32.76 13.32 2.47
C LYS A 83 -34.17 12.75 2.60
N SER A 84 -34.63 11.98 1.62
CA SER A 84 -35.93 11.29 1.66
C SER A 84 -36.01 10.29 2.80
N LEU A 85 -34.98 9.46 3.01
CA LEU A 85 -34.92 8.52 4.12
C LEU A 85 -34.87 9.22 5.47
N ARG A 86 -34.08 10.29 5.62
CA ARG A 86 -34.04 11.09 6.86
C ARG A 86 -35.40 11.68 7.19
N ALA A 87 -36.13 12.21 6.21
CA ALA A 87 -37.45 12.79 6.41
C ALA A 87 -38.50 11.74 6.86
N ARG A 88 -38.33 10.49 6.44
CA ARG A 88 -39.23 9.37 6.75
C ARG A 88 -38.76 8.48 7.90
N SER A 89 -37.66 8.81 8.59
CA SER A 89 -37.11 7.98 9.67
C SER A 89 -37.06 8.70 11.01
N LYS A 90 -37.54 8.00 12.06
CA LYS A 90 -37.40 8.48 13.45
C LYS A 90 -35.93 8.42 13.89
N VAL A 91 -35.27 7.29 13.64
CA VAL A 91 -33.85 7.07 13.90
C VAL A 91 -33.12 6.77 12.60
N LEU A 92 -32.15 7.60 12.23
CA LEU A 92 -31.25 7.33 11.10
C LEU A 92 -29.88 6.88 11.62
N VAL A 93 -29.45 5.69 11.19
CA VAL A 93 -28.19 5.06 11.59
C VAL A 93 -27.23 5.05 10.41
N ALA A 94 -26.04 5.61 10.59
CA ALA A 94 -24.97 5.48 9.62
C ALA A 94 -24.29 4.11 9.79
N LEU A 95 -24.39 3.26 8.77
CA LEU A 95 -23.91 1.87 8.78
C LEU A 95 -22.58 1.76 8.01
N GLY A 96 -21.49 1.57 8.74
CA GLY A 96 -20.15 1.29 8.19
C GLY A 96 -19.27 2.50 7.90
N ALA A 97 -18.00 2.24 7.57
CA ALA A 97 -16.98 3.27 7.36
C ALA A 97 -17.33 4.24 6.23
N CYS A 98 -18.03 3.77 5.17
CA CYS A 98 -18.48 4.63 4.08
C CYS A 98 -19.51 5.66 4.56
N ALA A 99 -20.58 5.22 5.24
CA ALA A 99 -21.59 6.14 5.76
C ALA A 99 -21.05 7.07 6.83
N THR A 100 -20.11 6.58 7.64
CA THR A 100 -19.68 7.25 8.85
C THR A 100 -18.42 8.12 8.67
N LEU A 101 -17.59 7.86 7.65
CA LEU A 101 -16.34 8.57 7.34
C LEU A 101 -16.18 8.95 5.85
N GLY A 102 -17.13 8.58 4.98
CA GLY A 102 -17.03 8.75 3.52
C GLY A 102 -16.32 7.59 2.80
N GLY A 103 -15.66 6.68 3.53
CA GLY A 103 -15.08 5.45 2.97
C GLY A 103 -13.76 5.68 2.23
N VAL A 104 -13.35 4.70 1.41
CA VAL A 104 -12.11 4.79 0.61
C VAL A 104 -12.16 5.96 -0.38
N GLN A 105 -13.37 6.28 -0.88
CA GLN A 105 -13.64 7.35 -1.83
C GLN A 105 -13.40 8.75 -1.25
N ALA A 106 -13.49 8.90 0.09
CA ALA A 106 -13.20 10.17 0.76
C ALA A 106 -11.71 10.53 0.68
N GLY A 107 -10.82 9.53 0.66
CA GLY A 107 -9.38 9.73 0.43
C GLY A 107 -9.03 10.24 -0.97
N LEU A 108 -9.99 10.22 -1.90
CA LEU A 108 -9.89 10.82 -3.23
C LEU A 108 -10.62 12.18 -3.32
N GLY A 109 -11.21 12.67 -2.22
CA GLY A 109 -12.02 13.89 -2.19
C GLY A 109 -13.36 13.77 -2.91
N LEU A 110 -13.80 12.55 -3.24
CA LEU A 110 -15.00 12.32 -4.06
C LEU A 110 -16.28 12.18 -3.23
N SER A 111 -16.18 11.78 -1.96
CA SER A 111 -17.35 11.50 -1.13
C SER A 111 -17.24 12.16 0.24
N LYS A 112 -18.40 12.28 0.90
CA LYS A 112 -18.52 12.76 2.28
C LYS A 112 -19.41 11.82 3.11
N PRO A 113 -19.22 11.77 4.44
CA PRO A 113 -20.10 10.99 5.33
C PRO A 113 -21.52 11.55 5.36
N LEU A 114 -22.49 10.74 5.79
CA LEU A 114 -23.90 11.13 5.85
C LEU A 114 -24.13 12.38 6.73
N SER A 115 -23.37 12.47 7.83
CA SER A 115 -23.44 13.56 8.80
C SER A 115 -23.07 14.93 8.23
N SER A 116 -22.42 14.98 7.06
CA SER A 116 -22.18 16.24 6.33
C SER A 116 -23.43 16.81 5.68
N PHE A 117 -24.51 16.03 5.54
CA PHE A 117 -25.71 16.41 4.78
C PHE A 117 -26.99 16.37 5.60
N VAL A 118 -27.11 15.44 6.55
CA VAL A 118 -28.29 15.25 7.39
C VAL A 118 -27.90 14.91 8.82
N LYS A 119 -28.82 15.11 9.77
CA LYS A 119 -28.65 14.62 11.14
C LYS A 119 -28.64 13.09 11.15
N VAL A 120 -27.58 12.50 11.67
CA VAL A 120 -27.46 11.06 11.98
C VAL A 120 -27.69 10.89 13.48
N ASP A 121 -28.52 9.93 13.87
CA ASP A 121 -28.89 9.70 15.28
C ASP A 121 -28.02 8.64 15.96
N TYR A 122 -27.37 7.75 15.21
CA TYR A 122 -26.45 6.74 15.73
C TYR A 122 -25.42 6.32 14.68
N TYR A 123 -24.21 5.95 15.10
CA TYR A 123 -23.14 5.50 14.21
C TYR A 123 -22.70 4.07 14.52
N LEU A 124 -22.85 3.17 13.54
CA LEU A 124 -22.28 1.82 13.58
C LEU A 124 -21.02 1.79 12.72
N ARG A 125 -19.85 1.69 13.35
CA ARG A 125 -18.54 1.79 12.70
C ARG A 125 -18.05 0.40 12.28
N GLY A 126 -17.24 0.33 11.21
CA GLY A 126 -16.65 -0.93 10.72
C GLY A 126 -16.55 -0.98 9.20
N CYS A 127 -15.70 -1.85 8.66
CA CYS A 127 -15.56 -2.08 7.21
C CYS A 127 -15.26 -3.56 6.93
N PRO A 128 -16.25 -4.47 6.98
CA PRO A 128 -17.68 -4.21 7.25
C PRO A 128 -17.98 -4.03 8.75
N ILE A 129 -19.23 -3.68 9.06
CA ILE A 129 -19.73 -3.56 10.45
C ILE A 129 -19.65 -4.88 11.22
N ASP A 130 -19.65 -4.80 12.54
CA ASP A 130 -19.92 -5.95 13.42
C ASP A 130 -21.44 -6.14 13.55
N VAL A 131 -21.93 -7.34 13.23
CA VAL A 131 -23.37 -7.66 13.22
C VAL A 131 -23.94 -7.61 14.64
N GLU A 132 -23.16 -7.98 15.65
CA GLU A 132 -23.62 -7.97 17.04
C GLU A 132 -23.92 -6.55 17.53
N GLU A 133 -23.18 -5.53 17.05
CA GLU A 133 -23.49 -4.13 17.36
C GLU A 133 -24.82 -3.68 16.72
N VAL A 134 -25.19 -4.24 15.57
CA VAL A 134 -26.50 -3.99 14.93
C VAL A 134 -27.62 -4.67 15.71
N VAL A 135 -27.41 -5.93 16.10
CA VAL A 135 -28.36 -6.71 16.91
C VAL A 135 -28.65 -6.01 18.24
N ASP A 136 -27.60 -5.59 18.96
CA ASP A 136 -27.73 -4.88 20.23
C ASP A 136 -28.47 -3.54 20.07
N LEU A 137 -28.17 -2.78 19.01
CA LEU A 137 -28.89 -1.53 18.72
C LEU A 137 -30.38 -1.78 18.47
N LEU A 138 -30.71 -2.73 17.60
CA LEU A 138 -32.10 -3.04 17.26
C LEU A 138 -32.84 -3.66 18.47
N ASP A 139 -32.19 -4.48 19.29
CA ASP A 139 -32.76 -5.00 20.53
C ASP A 139 -33.12 -3.86 21.49
N ARG A 140 -32.19 -2.93 21.72
CA ARG A 140 -32.41 -1.77 22.58
C ARG A 140 -33.58 -0.92 22.08
N LEU A 141 -33.59 -0.62 20.77
CA LEU A 141 -34.67 0.14 20.15
C LEU A 141 -36.02 -0.60 20.24
N SER A 142 -36.03 -1.93 20.08
CA SER A 142 -37.24 -2.75 20.16
C SER A 142 -37.89 -2.71 21.55
N ARG A 143 -37.07 -2.39 22.56
CA ARG A 143 -37.48 -2.22 23.97
C ARG A 143 -37.81 -0.77 24.32
N GLY A 144 -37.83 0.14 23.34
CA GLY A 144 -38.13 1.55 23.54
C GLY A 144 -36.99 2.37 24.15
N LEU A 145 -35.77 1.84 24.21
CA LEU A 145 -34.61 2.62 24.67
C LEU A 145 -34.18 3.62 23.59
N PRO A 146 -33.70 4.82 23.97
CA PRO A 146 -33.27 5.81 22.98
C PRO A 146 -31.98 5.36 22.28
N ALA A 147 -31.84 5.69 20.99
CA ALA A 147 -30.71 5.27 20.16
C ALA A 147 -29.34 5.59 20.79
N GLY A 148 -29.18 6.77 21.39
CA GLY A 148 -27.93 7.19 22.04
C GLY A 148 -27.59 6.49 23.37
N PHE A 149 -28.46 5.61 23.88
CA PHE A 149 -28.20 4.88 25.14
C PHE A 149 -27.11 3.83 24.95
N GLY A 150 -25.89 4.11 25.43
CA GLY A 150 -24.72 3.25 25.25
C GLY A 150 -23.84 3.61 24.05
N GLU A 151 -24.13 4.72 23.35
CA GLU A 151 -23.31 5.17 22.23
C GLU A 151 -21.92 5.64 22.69
N ARG A 152 -20.87 5.19 21.97
CA ARG A 152 -19.53 5.78 22.08
C ARG A 152 -19.56 7.18 21.45
N ARG A 153 -19.73 8.22 22.27
CA ARG A 153 -19.73 9.63 21.85
C ARG A 153 -18.34 10.09 21.40
N PHE A 154 -17.98 9.79 20.17
CA PHE A 154 -16.93 10.50 19.46
C PHE A 154 -17.56 11.14 18.23
N ASP A 155 -17.69 12.47 18.25
CA ASP A 155 -18.05 13.21 17.06
C ASP A 155 -17.01 12.94 15.97
N HIS A 156 -17.46 12.94 14.71
CA HIS A 156 -16.54 12.89 13.59
C HIS A 156 -15.70 14.17 13.60
N VAL A 157 -14.42 14.04 13.97
CA VAL A 157 -13.45 15.12 13.88
C VAL A 157 -12.75 14.99 12.54
N GLU A 158 -12.95 15.97 11.66
CA GLU A 158 -12.11 16.11 10.48
C GLU A 158 -10.65 16.24 10.94
N ARG A 159 -9.81 15.31 10.48
CA ARG A 159 -8.39 15.35 10.79
C ARG A 159 -7.74 16.44 9.95
N PRO A 160 -6.93 17.34 10.53
CA PRO A 160 -6.06 18.18 9.73
C PRO A 160 -5.09 17.27 8.98
N THR A 161 -5.18 17.28 7.65
CA THR A 161 -4.30 16.51 6.78
C THR A 161 -3.17 17.41 6.31
N ARG A 162 -1.96 16.86 6.25
CA ARG A 162 -0.78 17.55 5.73
C ARG A 162 -0.23 16.81 4.54
N VAL A 163 0.25 17.56 3.56
CA VAL A 163 1.06 17.02 2.47
C VAL A 163 2.51 17.44 2.70
N ILE A 164 3.41 16.46 2.72
CA ILE A 164 4.86 16.69 2.79
C ILE A 164 5.45 16.04 1.55
N ALA A 165 5.90 16.86 0.60
CA ALA A 165 6.48 16.40 -0.66
C ALA A 165 7.87 17.00 -0.86
N GLU A 166 8.85 16.17 -1.21
CA GLU A 166 10.19 16.64 -1.59
C GLU A 166 10.87 15.69 -2.58
N GLY A 167 11.27 16.24 -3.72
CA GLY A 167 11.98 15.49 -4.76
C GLY A 167 11.12 14.40 -5.37
N VAL A 168 11.35 13.15 -4.96
CA VAL A 168 10.67 11.97 -5.50
C VAL A 168 9.72 11.31 -4.51
N ILE A 169 9.65 11.75 -3.26
CA ILE A 169 8.83 11.11 -2.22
C ILE A 169 7.80 12.08 -1.65
N GLU A 170 6.61 11.56 -1.37
CA GLU A 170 5.48 12.32 -0.83
C GLU A 170 4.77 11.54 0.28
N LEU A 171 4.33 12.27 1.31
CA LEU A 171 3.34 11.84 2.28
C LEU A 171 2.09 12.71 2.13
N ASP A 172 1.00 12.09 1.71
CA ASP A 172 -0.34 12.65 1.66
C ASP A 172 -1.15 12.16 2.87
N GLY A 173 -1.30 13.05 3.87
CA GLY A 173 -2.03 12.78 5.09
C GLY A 173 -3.52 12.45 4.88
N SER A 174 -4.12 12.85 3.76
CA SER A 174 -5.53 12.54 3.46
C SER A 174 -5.79 11.06 3.19
N LYS A 175 -4.76 10.34 2.75
CA LYS A 175 -4.79 8.89 2.52
C LYS A 175 -4.35 8.09 3.75
N CYS A 176 -3.83 8.74 4.79
CA CYS A 176 -3.18 8.06 5.90
C CYS A 176 -4.18 7.47 6.90
N VAL A 177 -4.16 6.13 7.03
CA VAL A 177 -4.97 5.38 8.01
C VAL A 177 -4.26 5.19 9.36
N THR A 178 -3.15 5.89 9.61
CA THR A 178 -2.43 5.90 10.90
C THR A 178 -1.99 4.50 11.40
N CYS A 179 -1.68 3.56 10.51
CA CYS A 179 -1.32 2.18 10.87
C CYS A 179 0.12 1.98 11.40
N GLY A 180 1.00 2.99 11.26
CA GLY A 180 2.37 2.95 11.78
C GLY A 180 3.38 2.12 10.99
N ARG A 181 3.00 1.43 9.91
CA ARG A 181 3.94 0.60 9.12
C ARG A 181 5.13 1.39 8.57
N CYS A 182 4.88 2.60 8.09
CA CYS A 182 5.92 3.51 7.58
C CYS A 182 6.88 3.98 8.68
N ILE A 183 6.38 4.20 9.91
CA ILE A 183 7.17 4.57 11.08
C ILE A 183 8.09 3.40 11.45
N GLU A 184 7.51 2.20 11.57
CA GLU A 184 8.25 1.02 12.00
C GLU A 184 9.37 0.64 11.02
N VAL A 185 9.10 0.64 9.70
CA VAL A 185 10.15 0.32 8.73
C VAL A 185 11.23 1.40 8.67
N CYS A 186 10.86 2.68 8.85
CA CYS A 186 11.81 3.78 8.89
C CYS A 186 12.71 3.73 10.14
N ARG A 187 12.15 3.29 11.28
CA ARG A 187 12.88 2.99 12.52
C ARG A 187 13.84 1.83 12.31
N ARG A 188 13.40 0.76 11.65
CA ARG A 188 14.21 -0.46 11.44
C ARG A 188 15.46 -0.24 10.60
N VAL A 189 15.41 0.68 9.63
CA VAL A 189 16.60 1.06 8.84
C VAL A 189 17.45 2.15 9.49
N GLY A 190 17.09 2.59 10.70
CA GLY A 190 17.82 3.63 11.43
C GLY A 190 17.65 5.04 10.86
N ALA A 191 16.61 5.31 10.05
CA ALA A 191 16.39 6.65 9.51
C ALA A 191 15.53 7.53 10.43
N HIS A 192 14.55 6.96 11.14
CA HIS A 192 13.69 7.62 12.15
C HIS A 192 13.00 8.92 11.67
N VAL A 193 12.60 8.97 10.40
CA VAL A 193 12.09 10.17 9.73
C VAL A 193 10.61 10.41 9.97
N LEU A 194 9.82 9.35 10.15
CA LEU A 194 8.37 9.44 10.32
C LEU A 194 7.99 9.04 11.74
N ASN A 195 7.07 9.77 12.36
CA ASN A 195 6.53 9.45 13.68
C ASN A 195 5.08 9.89 13.81
N TYR A 196 4.42 9.45 14.88
CA TYR A 196 3.11 9.96 15.27
C TYR A 196 3.24 11.37 15.86
N PHE A 197 2.28 12.22 15.53
CA PHE A 197 2.07 13.52 16.12
C PHE A 197 0.62 13.67 16.55
N ARG A 198 0.40 14.46 17.61
CA ARG A 198 -0.87 14.55 18.37
C ARG A 198 -1.32 13.19 18.92
N ARG A 199 -2.58 13.11 19.38
CA ARG A 199 -3.15 11.94 20.04
C ARG A 199 -4.62 11.78 19.69
N GLY A 200 -5.14 10.57 19.94
CA GLY A 200 -6.56 10.27 19.77
C GLY A 200 -7.01 10.46 18.33
N VAL A 201 -8.16 11.11 18.15
CA VAL A 201 -8.76 11.35 16.83
C VAL A 201 -7.90 12.26 15.94
N GLU A 202 -7.01 13.07 16.52
CA GLU A 202 -6.12 13.98 15.79
C GLU A 202 -4.77 13.35 15.41
N THR A 203 -4.54 12.08 15.72
CA THR A 203 -3.27 11.41 15.42
C THR A 203 -2.94 11.54 13.94
N GLU A 204 -1.77 12.08 13.61
CA GLU A 204 -1.24 12.18 12.26
C GLU A 204 0.15 11.54 12.19
N VAL A 205 0.52 11.01 11.02
CA VAL A 205 1.91 10.61 10.74
C VAL A 205 2.59 11.79 10.08
N ILE A 206 3.77 12.18 10.56
CA ILE A 206 4.47 13.37 10.08
C ILE A 206 5.99 13.19 10.21
N THR A 207 6.77 14.03 9.52
CA THR A 207 8.19 14.26 9.80
C THR A 207 8.37 15.13 11.05
N PRO A 208 9.55 15.13 11.71
CA PRO A 208 9.86 16.05 12.81
C PRO A 208 9.47 17.48 12.50
N TYR A 209 8.52 18.03 13.27
CA TYR A 209 7.97 19.38 13.10
C TYR A 209 7.34 19.69 11.73
N GLY A 210 7.07 18.68 10.89
CA GLY A 210 6.60 18.88 9.53
C GLY A 210 7.68 19.37 8.55
N GLU A 211 8.95 19.19 8.90
CA GLU A 211 10.08 19.57 8.05
C GLU A 211 10.16 18.71 6.76
N PRO A 212 10.73 19.24 5.66
CA PRO A 212 11.01 18.46 4.46
C PRO A 212 11.84 17.20 4.77
N TYR A 213 11.67 16.16 3.94
CA TYR A 213 12.35 14.87 4.09
C TYR A 213 13.87 15.01 4.24
N SER A 214 14.52 15.90 3.50
CA SER A 214 15.96 16.16 3.56
C SER A 214 16.41 16.65 4.93
N ARG A 215 15.68 17.64 5.51
CA ARG A 215 15.93 18.20 6.84
C ARG A 215 15.56 17.22 7.96
N ALA A 216 14.52 16.43 7.75
CA ALA A 216 14.11 15.34 8.64
C ALA A 216 15.06 14.13 8.63
N GLY A 217 16.07 14.13 7.74
CA GLY A 217 17.08 13.09 7.69
C GLY A 217 16.66 11.85 6.89
N CYS A 218 15.83 12.00 5.87
CA CYS A 218 15.49 10.91 4.98
C CYS A 218 16.70 10.40 4.20
N ILE A 219 16.87 9.08 4.17
CA ILE A 219 17.87 8.42 3.32
C ILE A 219 17.32 8.08 1.92
N LEU A 220 16.02 8.29 1.68
CA LEU A 220 15.28 7.96 0.45
C LEU A 220 15.35 6.48 0.04
N CYS A 221 15.39 5.55 1.01
CA CYS A 221 15.35 4.12 0.70
C CYS A 221 14.01 3.65 0.12
N GLY A 222 12.92 4.41 0.32
CA GLY A 222 11.60 4.14 -0.26
C GLY A 222 10.77 3.06 0.45
N LEU A 223 11.29 2.41 1.51
CA LEU A 223 10.56 1.34 2.19
C LEU A 223 9.24 1.83 2.80
N CYS A 224 9.18 3.05 3.32
CA CYS A 224 7.93 3.62 3.83
C CYS A 224 6.83 3.70 2.76
N ALA A 225 7.18 3.99 1.50
CA ALA A 225 6.26 3.92 0.37
C ALA A 225 5.93 2.47 -0.01
N ALA A 226 6.91 1.56 0.05
CA ALA A 226 6.70 0.15 -0.25
C ALA A 226 5.72 -0.54 0.71
N TYR A 227 5.72 -0.17 2.00
CA TYR A 227 4.88 -0.77 3.03
C TYR A 227 3.59 0.00 3.33
N CYS A 228 3.34 1.13 2.66
CA CYS A 228 2.14 1.92 2.90
C CYS A 228 0.92 1.22 2.26
N PRO A 229 -0.05 0.73 3.05
CA PRO A 229 -1.20 0.01 2.50
C PRO A 229 -2.21 0.93 1.83
N ALA A 230 -2.22 2.22 2.21
CA ALA A 230 -3.18 3.20 1.71
C ALA A 230 -2.61 4.10 0.61
N GLY A 231 -1.34 3.90 0.21
CA GLY A 231 -0.65 4.81 -0.73
C GLY A 231 -0.45 6.23 -0.19
N ALA A 232 -0.57 6.44 1.12
CA ALA A 232 -0.35 7.72 1.77
C ALA A 232 1.11 8.16 1.67
N VAL A 233 2.07 7.25 1.82
CA VAL A 233 3.45 7.49 1.42
C VAL A 233 3.63 6.90 0.03
N SER A 234 4.04 7.73 -0.92
CA SER A 234 4.22 7.34 -2.32
C SER A 234 5.49 7.97 -2.90
N TYR A 235 5.85 7.60 -4.13
CA TYR A 235 6.95 8.21 -4.85
C TYR A 235 6.59 8.47 -6.30
N ARG A 236 7.27 9.44 -6.92
CA ARG A 236 7.05 9.84 -8.30
C ARG A 236 7.40 8.70 -9.25
N LEU A 237 6.46 8.36 -10.13
CA LEU A 237 6.63 7.38 -11.19
C LEU A 237 7.08 8.14 -12.46
N ASP A 238 8.22 7.75 -13.01
CA ASP A 238 8.80 8.32 -14.24
C ASP A 238 8.69 7.30 -15.41
N VAL A 239 7.99 6.18 -15.21
CA VAL A 239 7.86 5.11 -16.20
C VAL A 239 7.17 5.54 -17.49
N GLU A 240 6.16 6.42 -17.42
CA GLU A 240 5.47 6.91 -18.62
C GLU A 240 6.40 7.74 -19.49
N ASP A 241 7.17 8.63 -18.89
CA ASP A 241 8.15 9.47 -19.60
C ASP A 241 9.21 8.59 -20.28
N VAL A 242 9.65 7.52 -19.61
CA VAL A 242 10.59 6.55 -20.18
C VAL A 242 9.96 5.81 -21.36
N LEU A 243 8.74 5.29 -21.22
CA LEU A 243 8.05 4.57 -22.30
C LEU A 243 7.73 5.49 -23.48
N GLN A 244 7.43 6.76 -23.24
CA GLN A 244 7.31 7.76 -24.29
C GLN A 244 8.64 7.94 -25.01
N GLY A 245 9.75 8.09 -24.28
CA GLY A 245 11.08 8.16 -24.88
C GLY A 245 11.45 6.91 -25.68
N VAL A 246 10.99 5.72 -25.27
CA VAL A 246 11.15 4.47 -26.05
C VAL A 246 10.41 4.55 -27.39
N ARG A 247 9.14 4.99 -27.39
CA ARG A 247 8.34 5.16 -28.61
C ARG A 247 8.93 6.21 -29.56
N GLU A 248 9.49 7.28 -29.01
CA GLU A 248 10.13 8.36 -29.77
C GLU A 248 11.56 8.02 -30.21
N GLY A 249 12.14 6.92 -29.71
CA GLY A 249 13.52 6.53 -29.98
C GLY A 249 14.58 7.35 -29.22
N SER A 250 14.18 8.19 -28.27
CA SER A 250 15.09 8.96 -27.40
C SER A 250 15.56 8.16 -26.17
N VAL A 251 14.94 7.01 -25.89
CA VAL A 251 15.40 5.98 -24.97
C VAL A 251 15.51 4.66 -25.74
N VAL A 252 16.72 4.17 -25.92
CA VAL A 252 17.01 3.01 -26.80
C VAL A 252 17.46 1.79 -25.99
N SER A 253 18.11 2.03 -24.84
CA SER A 253 18.68 0.95 -24.03
C SER A 253 18.29 1.04 -22.56
N VAL A 254 18.34 -0.10 -21.90
CA VAL A 254 18.02 -0.26 -20.49
C VAL A 254 19.13 -0.98 -19.76
N TYR A 255 19.53 -0.45 -18.62
CA TYR A 255 20.56 -0.98 -17.74
C TYR A 255 19.88 -1.47 -16.47
N VAL A 256 19.71 -2.79 -16.32
CA VAL A 256 18.94 -3.40 -15.24
C VAL A 256 19.87 -4.04 -14.22
N GLU A 257 19.68 -3.71 -12.93
CA GLU A 257 20.40 -4.39 -11.86
C GLU A 257 19.98 -5.88 -11.76
N PRO A 258 20.90 -6.81 -11.45
CA PRO A 258 20.57 -8.23 -11.30
C PRO A 258 19.45 -8.47 -10.27
N GLU A 259 19.46 -7.77 -9.14
CA GLU A 259 18.47 -7.88 -8.08
C GLU A 259 17.09 -7.35 -8.51
N ALA A 260 17.07 -6.30 -9.34
CA ALA A 260 15.84 -5.79 -9.97
C ALA A 260 15.25 -6.82 -10.94
N LEU A 261 16.06 -7.42 -11.80
CA LEU A 261 15.63 -8.44 -12.76
C LEU A 261 15.11 -9.70 -12.06
N ALA A 262 15.82 -10.18 -11.04
CA ALA A 262 15.42 -11.34 -10.24
C ALA A 262 14.09 -11.11 -9.51
N SER A 263 13.87 -9.89 -9.02
CA SER A 263 12.63 -9.53 -8.32
C SER A 263 11.44 -9.39 -9.26
N LEU A 264 11.66 -8.93 -10.49
CA LEU A 264 10.64 -8.93 -11.54
C LEU A 264 10.26 -10.34 -11.97
N ALA A 265 11.25 -11.22 -12.13
CA ALA A 265 11.03 -12.63 -12.45
C ALA A 265 10.19 -13.32 -11.37
N GLU A 266 10.49 -13.07 -10.10
CA GLU A 266 9.68 -13.55 -8.97
C GLU A 266 8.25 -13.01 -9.01
N SER A 267 8.07 -11.69 -9.14
CA SER A 267 6.76 -11.07 -9.02
C SER A 267 5.81 -11.39 -10.19
N GLU A 268 6.36 -11.64 -11.37
CA GLU A 268 5.57 -11.94 -12.58
C GLU A 268 5.51 -13.45 -12.89
N GLY A 269 6.14 -14.29 -12.07
CA GLY A 269 6.14 -15.75 -12.29
C GLY A 269 6.92 -16.18 -13.53
N LEU A 270 7.95 -15.44 -13.91
CA LEU A 270 8.76 -15.64 -15.12
C LEU A 270 10.16 -16.18 -14.78
N THR A 271 10.88 -16.67 -15.79
CA THR A 271 12.34 -16.80 -15.70
C THR A 271 13.00 -15.43 -15.90
N PRO A 272 14.23 -15.21 -15.39
CA PRO A 272 14.93 -13.94 -15.62
C PRO A 272 15.13 -13.60 -17.10
N LEU A 273 15.33 -14.59 -17.97
CA LEU A 273 15.48 -14.38 -19.42
C LEU A 273 14.14 -14.11 -20.13
N GLN A 274 13.02 -14.62 -19.61
CA GLN A 274 11.70 -14.18 -20.05
C GLN A 274 11.44 -12.72 -19.69
N VAL A 275 11.93 -12.24 -18.54
CA VAL A 275 11.86 -10.80 -18.22
C VAL A 275 12.66 -9.97 -19.23
N VAL A 276 13.84 -10.44 -19.65
CA VAL A 276 14.61 -9.77 -20.72
C VAL A 276 13.81 -9.68 -22.01
N ALA A 277 13.17 -10.77 -22.44
CA ALA A 277 12.29 -10.78 -23.61
C ALA A 277 11.12 -9.80 -23.45
N ALA A 278 10.48 -9.78 -22.29
CA ALA A 278 9.39 -8.86 -21.99
C ALA A 278 9.82 -7.39 -22.05
N VAL A 279 11.02 -7.08 -21.57
CA VAL A 279 11.60 -5.73 -21.64
C VAL A 279 11.88 -5.34 -23.10
N LYS A 280 12.39 -6.24 -23.94
CA LYS A 280 12.53 -5.98 -25.38
C LYS A 280 11.18 -5.76 -26.05
N ALA A 281 10.16 -6.52 -25.65
CA ALA A 281 8.79 -6.35 -26.14
C ALA A 281 8.15 -5.00 -25.76
N LEU A 282 8.64 -4.31 -24.72
CA LEU A 282 8.27 -2.91 -24.43
C LEU A 282 8.85 -1.91 -25.43
N GLY A 283 9.79 -2.32 -26.30
CA GLY A 283 10.42 -1.50 -27.32
C GLY A 283 11.89 -1.13 -27.03
N PHE A 284 12.46 -1.56 -25.91
CA PHE A 284 13.89 -1.37 -25.66
C PHE A 284 14.72 -2.21 -26.64
N ARG A 285 15.61 -1.55 -27.39
CA ARG A 285 16.44 -2.21 -28.40
C ARG A 285 17.62 -2.97 -27.78
N TYR A 286 18.16 -2.47 -26.68
CA TYR A 286 19.28 -3.10 -25.99
C TYR A 286 19.00 -3.26 -24.49
N VAL A 287 19.13 -4.48 -23.98
CA VAL A 287 18.99 -4.83 -22.57
C VAL A 287 20.36 -5.21 -22.01
N VAL A 288 20.86 -4.40 -21.08
CA VAL A 288 22.14 -4.62 -20.40
C VAL A 288 21.88 -4.99 -18.95
N ILE A 289 22.39 -6.16 -18.53
CA ILE A 289 22.42 -6.50 -17.11
C ILE A 289 23.66 -5.84 -16.51
N TYR A 290 23.45 -4.95 -15.54
CA TYR A 290 24.47 -4.04 -15.06
C TYR A 290 24.46 -3.93 -13.54
N ASP A 291 25.59 -4.31 -12.94
CA ASP A 291 25.87 -4.08 -11.54
C ASP A 291 26.92 -2.97 -11.40
N PRO A 292 26.62 -1.81 -10.80
CA PRO A 292 27.61 -0.75 -10.56
C PRO A 292 28.85 -1.20 -9.78
N LEU A 293 28.77 -2.26 -8.97
CA LEU A 293 29.94 -2.84 -8.29
C LEU A 293 30.94 -3.46 -9.28
N SER A 294 30.53 -3.74 -10.51
CA SER A 294 31.41 -4.25 -11.55
C SER A 294 32.49 -3.27 -12.00
N GLU A 295 32.29 -1.98 -11.74
CA GLU A 295 33.24 -0.93 -12.09
C GLU A 295 34.23 -0.61 -10.97
N VAL A 296 34.08 -1.27 -9.83
CA VAL A 296 34.91 -1.03 -8.65
C VAL A 296 36.21 -1.85 -8.76
N GLY A 297 37.34 -1.14 -8.68
CA GLY A 297 38.68 -1.74 -8.59
C GLY A 297 39.04 -2.19 -7.17
N GLN A 298 40.33 -2.11 -6.81
CA GLN A 298 40.76 -2.37 -5.42
C GLN A 298 40.28 -1.25 -4.48
N VAL A 299 39.51 -1.62 -3.46
CA VAL A 299 38.94 -0.69 -2.48
C VAL A 299 39.83 -0.66 -1.24
N GLY A 300 40.70 0.35 -1.15
CA GLY A 300 41.61 0.51 -0.01
C GLY A 300 40.90 1.00 1.26
N GLY A 301 40.37 0.07 2.06
CA GLY A 301 39.82 0.34 3.40
C GLY A 301 38.54 1.19 3.45
N ALA A 302 37.94 1.50 2.29
CA ALA A 302 36.67 2.20 2.20
C ALA A 302 35.48 1.22 2.25
N VAL A 303 34.36 1.68 2.80
CA VAL A 303 33.08 0.97 2.72
C VAL A 303 32.41 1.33 1.40
N LEU A 304 32.04 0.32 0.62
CA LEU A 304 31.22 0.50 -0.57
C LEU A 304 29.76 0.66 -0.16
N ALA A 305 29.20 1.82 -0.48
CA ALA A 305 27.76 2.05 -0.39
C ALA A 305 27.09 1.47 -1.62
N ARG A 306 26.10 0.59 -1.43
CA ARG A 306 25.34 0.02 -2.54
C ARG A 306 24.45 1.05 -3.24
N SER A 307 23.99 2.07 -2.51
CA SER A 307 23.18 3.15 -3.06
C SER A 307 23.39 4.47 -2.31
N PRO A 308 22.82 5.58 -2.81
CA PRO A 308 22.82 6.86 -2.11
C PRO A 308 22.21 6.81 -0.70
N ALA A 309 21.31 5.86 -0.43
CA ALA A 309 20.72 5.68 0.90
C ALA A 309 21.79 5.35 1.96
N GLU A 310 22.68 4.41 1.66
CA GLU A 310 23.79 4.03 2.53
C GLU A 310 24.75 5.19 2.78
N VAL A 311 25.07 5.97 1.74
CA VAL A 311 25.92 7.16 1.88
C VAL A 311 25.30 8.16 2.87
N ARG A 312 24.00 8.42 2.75
CA ARG A 312 23.27 9.33 3.66
C ARG A 312 23.26 8.80 5.09
N LEU A 313 23.07 7.49 5.26
CA LEU A 313 23.09 6.85 6.59
C LEU A 313 24.48 6.95 7.24
N LEU A 314 25.53 6.58 6.50
CA LEU A 314 26.92 6.60 6.98
C LEU A 314 27.38 8.01 7.33
N ARG A 315 27.07 9.01 6.50
CA ARG A 315 27.41 10.41 6.81
C ARG A 315 26.76 10.90 8.11
N ARG A 316 25.58 10.38 8.46
CA ARG A 316 24.91 10.74 9.71
C ARG A 316 25.53 10.05 10.93
N TYR A 317 25.72 8.73 10.86
CA TYR A 317 26.03 7.94 12.05
C TYR A 317 27.51 7.56 12.20
N LEU A 318 28.27 7.60 11.11
CA LEU A 318 29.68 7.23 11.04
C LEU A 318 30.47 8.19 10.11
N PRO A 319 30.49 9.51 10.38
CA PRO A 319 31.09 10.49 9.47
C PRO A 319 32.60 10.31 9.25
N GLY A 320 33.30 9.61 10.15
CA GLY A 320 34.72 9.28 10.02
C GLY A 320 35.04 8.08 9.13
N VAL A 321 34.03 7.31 8.71
CA VAL A 321 34.23 6.15 7.81
C VAL A 321 34.34 6.64 6.38
N ARG A 322 35.42 6.27 5.70
CA ARG A 322 35.58 6.51 4.26
C ARG A 322 34.54 5.67 3.52
N VAL A 323 33.65 6.33 2.78
CA VAL A 323 32.62 5.69 1.96
C VAL A 323 32.86 6.00 0.49
N GLU A 324 32.72 4.99 -0.35
CA GLU A 324 32.74 5.12 -1.81
C GLU A 324 31.39 4.68 -2.38
N LEU A 325 30.84 5.47 -3.31
CA LEU A 325 29.60 5.16 -4.00
C LEU A 325 29.91 4.90 -5.47
N PRO A 326 29.86 3.64 -5.93
CA PRO A 326 29.97 3.29 -7.34
C PRO A 326 28.75 3.80 -8.09
N LYS A 327 28.87 4.98 -8.72
CA LYS A 327 27.77 5.61 -9.44
C LYS A 327 27.54 4.88 -10.77
N PRO A 328 26.28 4.50 -11.09
CA PRO A 328 25.92 3.95 -12.39
C PRO A 328 26.41 4.82 -13.55
N ARG A 329 27.16 4.24 -14.49
CA ARG A 329 27.55 4.88 -15.75
C ARG A 329 26.58 4.47 -16.86
N VAL A 330 25.58 5.31 -17.06
CA VAL A 330 24.49 5.05 -18.00
C VAL A 330 24.59 6.04 -19.15
N PRO A 331 24.71 5.57 -20.41
CA PRO A 331 24.93 6.46 -21.54
C PRO A 331 23.71 7.33 -21.83
N PRO A 332 23.88 8.44 -22.59
CA PRO A 332 22.75 9.19 -23.13
C PRO A 332 21.83 8.26 -23.93
N GLY A 333 20.52 8.48 -23.80
CA GLY A 333 19.52 7.62 -24.45
C GLY A 333 19.31 6.25 -23.77
N ALA A 334 19.84 6.05 -22.57
CA ALA A 334 19.56 4.88 -21.75
C ALA A 334 18.77 5.21 -20.49
N VAL A 335 18.12 4.20 -19.90
CA VAL A 335 17.48 4.27 -18.58
C VAL A 335 18.06 3.23 -17.64
N TYR A 336 18.24 3.61 -16.38
CA TYR A 336 18.66 2.71 -15.31
C TYR A 336 17.47 2.12 -14.57
N VAL A 337 17.45 0.82 -14.38
CA VAL A 337 16.40 0.12 -13.62
C VAL A 337 17.00 -0.48 -12.36
N THR A 338 16.46 -0.06 -11.22
CA THR A 338 17.02 -0.37 -9.90
C THR A 338 15.95 -0.73 -8.87
N GLN A 339 16.31 -1.54 -7.89
CA GLN A 339 15.50 -1.80 -6.70
C GLN A 339 15.47 -0.64 -5.68
N CYS A 340 16.30 0.40 -5.85
CA CYS A 340 16.49 1.44 -4.84
C CYS A 340 15.98 2.80 -5.30
N LEU A 341 14.99 3.33 -4.58
CA LEU A 341 14.41 4.65 -4.84
C LEU A 341 15.45 5.78 -4.79
N SER A 342 16.50 5.63 -3.96
CA SER A 342 17.45 6.70 -3.69
C SER A 342 18.27 7.13 -4.91
N TRP A 343 18.39 6.25 -5.93
CA TRP A 343 19.03 6.56 -7.20
C TRP A 343 18.26 7.58 -8.05
N LYS A 344 16.92 7.61 -7.95
CA LYS A 344 16.08 8.59 -8.65
C LYS A 344 16.38 10.03 -8.21
N ALA A 345 16.90 10.21 -7.01
CA ALA A 345 17.22 11.52 -6.45
C ALA A 345 18.59 12.09 -6.88
N LEU A 346 19.37 11.38 -7.72
CA LEU A 346 20.72 11.81 -8.14
C LEU A 346 20.79 12.39 -9.57
N GLY A 347 19.65 12.73 -10.18
CA GLY A 347 19.63 13.30 -11.55
C GLY A 347 19.97 12.28 -12.65
N LEU A 348 20.03 10.99 -12.30
CA LEU A 348 20.10 9.89 -13.25
C LEU A 348 18.70 9.63 -13.83
N ARG A 349 18.59 9.35 -15.13
CA ARG A 349 17.35 8.81 -15.71
C ARG A 349 17.18 7.37 -15.20
N ALA A 350 16.47 7.23 -14.09
CA ALA A 350 16.28 5.96 -13.40
C ALA A 350 14.80 5.72 -13.10
N ILE A 351 14.37 4.47 -13.25
CA ILE A 351 13.08 3.97 -12.78
C ILE A 351 13.33 2.80 -11.83
N THR A 352 12.38 2.57 -10.94
CA THR A 352 12.43 1.42 -10.04
C THR A 352 12.02 0.13 -10.74
N SER A 353 12.38 -1.03 -10.17
CA SER A 353 11.87 -2.32 -10.64
C SER A 353 10.35 -2.41 -10.53
N ARG A 354 9.72 -1.78 -9.52
CA ARG A 354 8.26 -1.64 -9.46
C ARG A 354 7.68 -0.84 -10.62
N GLU A 355 8.32 0.25 -11.01
CA GLU A 355 7.90 1.02 -12.18
C GLU A 355 7.96 0.17 -13.45
N LEU A 356 9.04 -0.57 -13.65
CA LEU A 356 9.14 -1.49 -14.78
C LEU A 356 8.08 -2.61 -14.70
N GLN A 357 7.77 -3.12 -13.51
CA GLN A 357 6.67 -4.08 -13.33
C GLN A 357 5.33 -3.54 -13.84
N LEU A 358 5.01 -2.28 -13.54
CA LEU A 358 3.78 -1.63 -14.00
C LEU A 358 3.74 -1.55 -15.54
N ALA A 359 4.88 -1.29 -16.19
CA ALA A 359 4.99 -1.32 -17.64
C ALA A 359 4.80 -2.73 -18.20
N LEU A 360 5.48 -3.73 -17.63
CA LEU A 360 5.42 -5.12 -18.07
C LEU A 360 4.00 -5.69 -17.99
N ARG A 361 3.23 -5.35 -16.96
CA ARG A 361 1.84 -5.80 -16.80
C ARG A 361 0.86 -5.26 -17.84
N ARG A 362 1.29 -4.33 -18.69
CA ARG A 362 0.53 -3.90 -19.87
C ARG A 362 0.68 -4.87 -21.04
N LEU A 363 1.71 -5.71 -21.01
CA LEU A 363 1.92 -6.76 -21.98
C LEU A 363 1.07 -7.97 -21.65
N SER A 364 0.61 -8.67 -22.68
CA SER A 364 0.07 -10.01 -22.53
C SER A 364 1.24 -11.00 -22.46
N TYR A 365 1.42 -11.66 -21.31
CA TYR A 365 2.53 -12.59 -21.06
C TYR A 365 2.50 -14.00 -21.71
N PRO A 366 1.38 -14.57 -22.22
CA PRO A 366 1.26 -16.03 -22.36
C PRO A 366 2.14 -16.70 -23.43
N THR A 367 2.97 -15.95 -24.17
CA THR A 367 3.79 -16.48 -25.28
C THR A 367 5.25 -16.00 -25.30
N LEU A 368 5.76 -15.39 -24.22
CA LEU A 368 7.15 -14.90 -24.21
C LEU A 368 8.15 -16.05 -24.00
N GLY A 369 8.98 -16.27 -25.01
CA GLY A 369 10.18 -17.10 -24.90
C GLY A 369 11.28 -16.44 -24.08
N GLU A 370 12.39 -17.13 -23.89
CA GLU A 370 13.59 -16.58 -23.26
C GLU A 370 14.45 -15.83 -24.28
N GLU A 371 14.98 -14.67 -23.88
CA GLU A 371 15.96 -13.94 -24.68
C GLU A 371 17.21 -13.61 -23.86
N ASN A 372 18.37 -13.63 -24.54
CA ASN A 372 19.62 -13.20 -23.94
C ASN A 372 19.70 -11.67 -23.86
N PRO A 373 20.32 -11.12 -22.81
CA PRO A 373 20.68 -9.71 -22.75
C PRO A 373 21.76 -9.38 -23.80
N ASP A 374 21.77 -8.14 -24.27
CA ASP A 374 22.73 -7.66 -25.25
C ASP A 374 24.14 -7.47 -24.65
N ALA A 375 24.22 -7.21 -23.34
CA ALA A 375 25.48 -7.19 -22.61
C ALA A 375 25.29 -7.54 -21.12
N VAL A 376 26.36 -8.05 -20.51
CA VAL A 376 26.39 -8.41 -19.08
C VAL A 376 27.62 -7.79 -18.42
N LEU A 377 27.39 -6.73 -17.65
CA LEU A 377 28.34 -6.01 -16.82
C LEU A 377 28.09 -6.36 -15.35
N TRP A 378 28.31 -7.64 -15.02
CA TRP A 378 28.12 -8.21 -13.70
C TRP A 378 29.39 -8.97 -13.29
N ASN A 379 30.10 -8.44 -12.31
CA ASN A 379 31.47 -8.84 -11.99
C ASN A 379 31.53 -10.11 -11.15
N ARG A 380 32.63 -10.86 -11.30
CA ARG A 380 33.01 -12.01 -10.47
C ARG A 380 33.59 -11.60 -9.10
N GLY A 381 34.12 -10.38 -8.96
CA GLY A 381 34.83 -9.93 -7.74
C GLY A 381 33.95 -9.63 -6.52
N SER A 382 32.62 -9.54 -6.67
CA SER A 382 31.71 -9.29 -5.55
C SER A 382 31.63 -10.45 -4.56
N SER A 383 32.08 -11.65 -4.94
CA SER A 383 32.09 -12.83 -4.06
C SER A 383 33.15 -12.77 -2.96
N GLU A 384 34.16 -11.89 -3.08
CA GLU A 384 35.19 -11.69 -2.04
C GLU A 384 34.85 -10.56 -1.07
N MET A 385 33.79 -9.79 -1.34
CA MET A 385 33.37 -8.66 -0.50
C MET A 385 32.37 -9.13 0.55
N LYS A 386 32.59 -8.74 1.81
CA LYS A 386 31.64 -9.01 2.90
C LYS A 386 30.50 -8.00 2.85
N ARG A 387 29.29 -8.50 2.67
CA ARG A 387 28.06 -7.69 2.77
C ARG A 387 27.64 -7.54 4.23
N VAL A 388 27.19 -6.35 4.61
CA VAL A 388 26.67 -6.05 5.95
C VAL A 388 25.32 -5.34 5.85
N GLY A 389 24.39 -5.74 6.70
CA GLY A 389 22.99 -5.29 6.70
C GLY A 389 22.68 -4.19 7.72
N SER A 390 23.58 -3.95 8.66
CA SER A 390 23.37 -3.03 9.79
C SER A 390 24.62 -2.24 10.15
N LEU A 391 24.43 -1.12 10.85
CA LEU A 391 25.56 -0.34 11.38
C LEU A 391 26.35 -1.10 12.46
N GLU A 392 25.68 -2.02 13.17
CA GLU A 392 26.29 -2.88 14.19
C GLU A 392 27.22 -3.90 13.53
N GLU A 393 26.73 -4.63 12.52
CA GLU A 393 27.55 -5.55 11.71
C GLU A 393 28.70 -4.80 11.03
N LEU A 394 28.46 -3.60 10.50
CA LEU A 394 29.50 -2.81 9.88
C LEU A 394 30.61 -2.45 10.88
N ARG A 395 30.27 -2.05 12.11
CA ARG A 395 31.27 -1.75 13.16
C ARG A 395 32.09 -2.97 13.56
N VAL A 396 31.49 -4.16 13.57
CA VAL A 396 32.21 -5.41 13.79
C VAL A 396 33.15 -5.67 12.61
N ALA A 397 32.65 -5.60 11.39
CA ALA A 397 33.41 -5.88 10.18
C ALA A 397 34.58 -4.88 9.96
N LEU A 398 34.41 -3.61 10.33
CA LEU A 398 35.49 -2.62 10.29
C LEU A 398 36.67 -2.97 11.23
N ARG A 399 36.42 -3.66 12.34
CA ARG A 399 37.47 -4.13 13.27
C ARG A 399 38.20 -5.37 12.76
N GLU A 400 37.55 -6.17 11.91
CA GLU A 400 38.08 -7.42 11.36
C GLU A 400 38.93 -7.21 10.08
N ASN A 401 39.09 -5.96 9.62
CA ASN A 401 39.92 -5.57 8.48
C ASN A 401 39.69 -6.37 7.18
N HIS A 402 38.42 -6.57 6.82
CA HIS A 402 38.03 -7.25 5.58
C HIS A 402 38.54 -6.52 4.33
N ARG A 403 38.89 -7.28 3.27
CA ARG A 403 39.41 -6.74 1.99
C ARG A 403 38.40 -5.90 1.19
N GLY A 404 37.11 -6.02 1.49
CA GLY A 404 36.05 -5.20 0.91
C GLY A 404 34.75 -5.33 1.71
N LEU A 405 34.11 -4.20 2.02
CA LEU A 405 32.85 -4.15 2.75
C LEU A 405 31.79 -3.47 1.90
N VAL A 406 30.65 -4.13 1.71
CA VAL A 406 29.47 -3.56 1.03
C VAL A 406 28.37 -3.39 2.05
N LEU A 407 27.88 -2.17 2.22
CA LEU A 407 26.73 -1.89 3.08
C LEU A 407 25.44 -1.94 2.26
N GLU A 408 24.41 -2.58 2.82
CA GLU A 408 23.03 -2.57 2.31
C GLU A 408 22.07 -2.38 3.48
N VAL A 409 21.38 -1.24 3.57
CA VAL A 409 20.62 -0.89 4.80
C VAL A 409 19.17 -1.38 4.80
N CYS A 410 18.69 -1.88 3.67
CA CYS A 410 17.35 -2.45 3.59
C CYS A 410 17.34 -3.85 4.22
N PRO A 411 16.32 -4.22 5.02
CA PRO A 411 16.22 -5.58 5.57
C PRO A 411 16.12 -6.60 4.43
N GLY A 412 17.01 -7.59 4.37
CA GLY A 412 17.12 -8.52 3.23
C GLY A 412 17.86 -7.94 2.02
N GLY A 413 18.61 -6.85 2.22
CA GLY A 413 19.44 -6.22 1.20
C GLY A 413 18.64 -5.63 0.05
N CYS A 414 19.29 -5.56 -1.11
CA CYS A 414 18.70 -5.04 -2.34
C CYS A 414 17.44 -5.80 -2.77
N LEU A 415 17.35 -7.11 -2.52
CA LEU A 415 16.21 -7.94 -2.92
C LEU A 415 14.90 -7.56 -2.24
N LEU A 416 14.94 -6.77 -1.16
CA LEU A 416 13.77 -6.20 -0.49
C LEU A 416 13.83 -4.66 -0.40
N GLY A 417 14.58 -4.01 -1.31
CA GLY A 417 14.66 -2.56 -1.41
C GLY A 417 13.32 -1.87 -1.66
N GLY A 418 13.21 -0.58 -1.32
CA GLY A 418 11.95 0.16 -1.40
C GLY A 418 11.40 0.41 -2.80
N GLY A 419 12.22 0.23 -3.84
CA GLY A 419 11.80 0.27 -5.25
C GLY A 419 11.34 -1.08 -5.78
N GLN A 420 11.33 -2.14 -4.97
CA GLN A 420 11.03 -3.48 -5.46
C GLN A 420 9.57 -3.68 -5.90
N PRO A 421 9.32 -4.62 -6.84
CA PRO A 421 7.99 -4.97 -7.33
C PRO A 421 7.06 -5.44 -6.22
N LEU A 422 5.75 -5.29 -6.48
CA LEU A 422 4.71 -5.89 -5.66
C LEU A 422 4.67 -7.39 -5.93
N THR A 423 4.66 -8.19 -4.87
CA THR A 423 4.52 -9.65 -4.93
C THR A 423 3.13 -10.08 -4.46
N LEU A 424 2.66 -11.22 -4.98
CA LEU A 424 1.42 -11.86 -4.51
C LEU A 424 1.64 -12.62 -3.19
N CYS A 425 2.89 -12.88 -2.80
CA CYS A 425 3.22 -13.55 -1.55
C CYS A 425 3.20 -12.56 -0.38
N THR A 426 2.49 -12.91 0.69
CA THR A 426 2.41 -12.07 1.90
C THR A 426 3.54 -12.30 2.89
N ASP A 427 4.32 -13.39 2.75
CA ASP A 427 5.48 -13.70 3.59
C ASP A 427 6.78 -13.19 2.95
N LEU A 428 7.35 -12.13 3.52
CA LEU A 428 8.59 -11.53 3.02
C LEU A 428 9.81 -12.47 3.07
N ARG A 429 9.84 -13.45 3.98
CA ARG A 429 10.95 -14.42 4.03
C ARG A 429 10.90 -15.34 2.83
N GLU A 430 9.69 -15.75 2.45
CA GLU A 430 9.47 -16.54 1.25
C GLU A 430 9.75 -15.73 -0.02
N VAL A 431 9.33 -14.47 -0.06
CA VAL A 431 9.67 -13.55 -1.15
C VAL A 431 11.19 -13.43 -1.31
N LEU A 432 11.91 -13.22 -0.21
CA LEU A 432 13.38 -13.14 -0.24
C LEU A 432 13.99 -14.42 -0.83
N ARG A 433 13.64 -15.60 -0.30
CA ARG A 433 14.13 -16.89 -0.81
C ARG A 433 13.86 -17.08 -2.31
N ARG A 434 12.67 -16.69 -2.78
CA ARG A 434 12.32 -16.78 -4.21
C ARG A 434 13.16 -15.85 -5.06
N ARG A 435 13.38 -14.61 -4.60
CA ARG A 435 14.22 -13.64 -5.30
C ARG A 435 15.68 -14.07 -5.36
N GLU A 436 16.18 -14.66 -4.28
CA GLU A 436 17.53 -15.26 -4.23
C GLU A 436 17.68 -16.45 -5.19
N SER A 437 16.65 -17.30 -5.25
CA SER A 437 16.58 -18.40 -6.20
C SER A 437 16.59 -17.88 -7.64
N LYS A 438 15.80 -16.84 -7.97
CA LYS A 438 15.79 -16.20 -9.29
C LYS A 438 17.10 -15.50 -9.63
N LEU A 439 17.77 -14.93 -8.64
CA LEU A 439 19.09 -14.33 -8.83
C LEU A 439 20.16 -15.41 -9.14
N SER A 440 20.07 -16.57 -8.49
CA SER A 440 20.94 -17.72 -8.76
C SER A 440 20.64 -18.36 -10.13
N GLU A 441 19.37 -18.43 -10.51
CA GLU A 441 18.92 -18.86 -11.85
C GLU A 441 19.53 -17.96 -12.93
N LEU A 442 19.47 -16.63 -12.74
CA LEU A 442 20.10 -15.65 -13.63
C LEU A 442 21.62 -15.84 -13.71
N ALA A 443 22.29 -15.99 -12.57
CA ALA A 443 23.74 -16.20 -12.53
C ALA A 443 24.14 -17.45 -13.35
N LYS A 444 23.41 -18.55 -13.16
CA LYS A 444 23.63 -19.81 -13.89
C LYS A 444 23.42 -19.64 -15.39
N ALA A 445 22.33 -18.98 -15.79
CA ALA A 445 22.01 -18.73 -17.20
C ALA A 445 23.09 -17.91 -17.92
N LEU A 446 23.75 -16.99 -17.20
CA LEU A 446 24.78 -16.10 -17.73
C LEU A 446 26.22 -16.59 -17.52
N GLY A 447 26.41 -17.82 -17.00
CA GLY A 447 27.75 -18.37 -16.71
C GLY A 447 28.52 -17.57 -15.64
N ARG A 448 27.81 -17.02 -14.65
CA ARG A 448 28.36 -16.24 -13.54
C ARG A 448 28.41 -17.06 -12.25
N ALA A 449 29.28 -16.65 -11.33
CA ALA A 449 29.31 -17.24 -9.99
C ALA A 449 28.01 -16.89 -9.24
N ASN A 450 27.53 -17.79 -8.39
CA ASN A 450 26.40 -17.47 -7.53
C ASN A 450 26.75 -16.25 -6.66
N PRO A 451 25.88 -15.23 -6.59
CA PRO A 451 26.09 -14.12 -5.67
C PRO A 451 26.09 -14.63 -4.23
N GLN A 452 26.82 -13.96 -3.35
CA GLN A 452 26.63 -14.18 -1.92
C GLN A 452 25.21 -13.73 -1.56
N VAL A 453 24.42 -14.69 -1.11
CA VAL A 453 23.04 -14.54 -0.66
C VAL A 453 23.04 -14.48 0.87
N TYR A 454 22.11 -13.70 1.46
CA TYR A 454 22.11 -13.31 2.87
C TYR A 454 21.69 -14.40 3.85
#